data_AF-A0A952FAH1-F1
#
_entry.id   AF-A0A952FAH1-F1
#
_cell.length_a   1.000
_cell.length_b   1.000
_cell.length_c   1.000
_cell.angle_alpha   90.00
_cell.angle_beta   90.00
_cell.angle_gamma   90.00
#
_symmetry.space_group_name_H-M   'P 1'
#
loop_
_entity.id
_entity.type
_entity.pdbx_description
1 polymer ?
#
loop_
_entity_poly.entity_id
_entity_poly.type
_entity_poly.pdbx_seq_one_letter_code
_entity_poly.pdbx_strand_id
1 'polypeptide(L)' 'MDNIIVYIDDAAHALQMLQPMLPAGGQRNPTRWIVVGCAPRVTHRVSKWVTHSARESWRGKWAEKVFSQLTPLL' A
#
# COMPACT_ATOMS: atom_id res chain seq x y z
N MET A 1 -5.28 -22.49 2.86
CA MET A 1 -4.35 -21.34 2.81
C MET A 1 -5.07 -20.25 2.06
N ASP A 2 -5.55 -19.26 2.79
CA ASP A 2 -6.34 -18.18 2.22
C ASP A 2 -5.38 -17.11 1.67
N ASN A 3 -5.62 -16.64 0.45
CA ASN A 3 -4.83 -15.59 -0.18
C ASN A 3 -5.68 -14.33 -0.28
N ILE A 4 -5.20 -13.23 0.29
CA ILE A 4 -5.87 -11.92 0.22
C ILE A 4 -4.97 -10.96 -0.56
N ILE A 5 -5.50 -10.41 -1.65
CA ILE A 5 -4.82 -9.39 -2.44
C ILE A 5 -5.44 -8.04 -2.11
N VAL A 6 -4.62 -7.09 -1.67
CA VAL A 6 -5.07 -5.74 -1.29
C VAL A 6 -4.40 -4.72 -2.20
N TYR A 7 -5.20 -4.00 -2.96
CA TYR A 7 -4.75 -2.85 -3.75
C TYR A 7 -4.86 -1.59 -2.90
N ILE A 8 -3.76 -0.87 -2.74
CA ILE A 8 -3.66 0.25 -1.80
C ILE A 8 -3.16 1.48 -2.53
N ASP A 9 -3.98 2.53 -2.51
CA ASP A 9 -3.66 3.88 -2.99
C ASP A 9 -3.42 4.88 -1.84
N ASP A 10 -4.08 4.65 -0.71
CA ASP A 10 -3.93 5.40 0.53
C ASP A 10 -3.75 4.49 1.75
N ALA A 11 -2.71 4.72 2.53
CA ALA A 11 -2.37 3.88 3.68
C ALA A 11 -3.37 4.03 4.83
N ALA A 12 -3.85 5.24 5.11
CA ALA A 12 -4.75 5.49 6.25
C ALA A 12 -6.11 4.84 6.01
N HIS A 13 -6.66 5.02 4.81
CA HIS A 13 -7.92 4.40 4.41
C HIS A 13 -7.80 2.87 4.37
N ALA A 14 -6.71 2.33 3.82
CA ALA A 14 -6.47 0.89 3.82
C ALA A 14 -6.41 0.31 5.24
N LEU A 15 -5.75 0.99 6.18
CA LEU A 15 -5.70 0.56 7.58
C LEU A 15 -7.07 0.47 8.23
N GLN A 16 -7.93 1.47 8.02
CA GLN A 16 -9.29 1.46 8.54
C GLN A 16 -10.13 0.30 7.98
N MET A 17 -9.96 -0.01 6.68
CA MET A 17 -10.64 -1.12 6.04
C MET A 17 -10.11 -2.50 6.46
N LEU A 18 -8.79 -2.60 6.70
CA LEU A 18 -8.14 -3.87 7.05
C LEU A 18 -8.30 -4.21 8.53
N GLN A 19 -8.45 -3.21 9.41
CA GLN A 19 -8.62 -3.39 10.86
C GLN A 19 -9.61 -4.50 11.29
N PRO A 20 -10.83 -4.61 10.72
CA PRO A 20 -11.75 -5.70 11.07
C PRO A 20 -11.35 -7.08 10.52
N MET A 21 -10.45 -7.13 9.52
CA MET A 21 -9.94 -8.37 8.93
C MET A 21 -8.64 -8.85 9.60
N LEU A 22 -7.95 -7.96 10.32
CA LEU A 22 -6.77 -8.31 11.10
C LEU A 22 -7.15 -9.29 12.22
N PRO A 23 -6.36 -10.35 12.44
CA PRO A 23 -6.67 -11.33 13.47
C PRO A 23 -6.59 -10.68 14.85
N ALA A 24 -7.74 -10.42 15.46
CA ALA A 24 -7.84 -9.98 16.84
C ALA A 24 -7.50 -11.17 17.77
N GLY A 25 -6.21 -11.36 18.06
CA GLY A 25 -5.74 -12.09 19.25
C GLY A 25 -6.14 -13.56 19.38
N GLY A 26 -6.41 -14.29 18.30
CA GLY A 26 -6.81 -15.69 18.39
C GLY A 26 -6.63 -16.46 17.09
N GLN A 27 -5.59 -17.31 17.08
CA GLN A 27 -5.31 -18.42 16.18
C GLN A 27 -6.22 -18.53 14.93
N ARG A 28 -5.76 -17.95 13.82
CA ARG A 28 -6.34 -18.19 12.48
C ARG A 28 -5.27 -18.79 11.56
N ASN A 29 -5.76 -19.60 10.61
CA ASN A 29 -4.99 -20.24 9.56
C ASN A 29 -4.01 -19.24 8.89
N PRO A 30 -2.80 -19.68 8.49
CA PRO A 30 -1.85 -18.82 7.79
C PRO A 30 -2.51 -18.25 6.53
N THR A 31 -2.77 -16.94 6.56
CA THR A 31 -3.35 -16.17 5.46
C THR A 31 -2.21 -15.44 4.77
N ARG A 32 -2.07 -15.64 3.45
CA ARG A 32 -1.07 -14.96 2.65
C ARG A 32 -1.63 -13.61 2.18
N TRP A 33 -1.04 -12.54 2.68
CA TRP A 33 -1.35 -11.18 2.24
C TRP A 33 -0.45 -10.79 1.07
N ILE A 34 -1.06 -10.34 -0.02
CA ILE A 34 -0.38 -9.78 -1.20
C ILE A 34 -0.78 -8.32 -1.29
N VAL A 35 0.15 -7.43 -0.97
CA VAL A 35 -0.09 -5.99 -0.96
C VAL A 35 0.42 -5.38 -2.26
N VAL A 36 -0.43 -4.63 -2.96
CA VAL A 36 -0.10 -3.97 -4.23
C VAL A 36 -0.28 -2.46 -4.10
N GLY A 37 0.82 -1.71 -4.15
CA GLY A 37 0.81 -0.25 -4.09
C GLY A 37 0.40 0.39 -5.42
N CYS A 38 -0.77 1.02 -5.44
CA CYS A 38 -1.30 1.81 -6.56
C CYS A 38 -0.98 3.31 -6.37
N ALA A 39 0.25 3.69 -6.70
CA ALA A 39 0.69 5.07 -6.53
C ALA A 39 -0.24 6.07 -7.27
N PRO A 40 -0.63 7.18 -6.63
CA PRO A 40 -1.50 8.17 -7.26
C PRO A 40 -0.88 8.70 -8.56
N ARG A 41 -1.73 8.93 -9.56
CA ARG A 41 -1.25 9.45 -10.85
C ARG A 41 -0.82 10.91 -10.70
N VAL A 42 0.46 11.17 -10.95
CA VAL A 42 0.98 12.53 -11.11
C VAL A 42 0.26 13.17 -12.29
N THR A 43 -0.50 14.23 -12.03
CA THR A 43 -1.34 14.87 -13.07
C THR A 43 -0.48 15.53 -14.14
N HIS A 44 -1.04 15.64 -15.36
CA HIS A 44 -0.36 16.17 -16.54
C HIS A 44 0.26 17.59 -16.35
N ARG A 45 -0.26 18.36 -15.39
CA ARG A 45 0.27 19.71 -15.08
C ARG A 45 1.60 19.66 -14.33
N VAL A 46 1.79 18.66 -13.48
CA VAL A 46 3.01 18.48 -12.68
C VAL A 46 4.12 17.81 -13.51
N SER A 47 3.77 16.98 -14.48
CA SER A 47 4.74 16.33 -15.38
C SER A 47 5.51 17.31 -16.28
N LYS A 48 5.08 18.58 -16.42
CA LYS A 48 5.88 19.63 -17.08
C LYS A 48 7.12 20.04 -16.26
N TRP A 49 7.07 19.84 -14.95
CA TRP A 49 8.08 20.33 -14.01
C TRP A 49 8.86 19.21 -13.32
N VAL A 50 8.43 17.96 -13.51
CA VAL A 50 9.02 16.78 -12.86
C VAL A 50 9.53 15.84 -13.93
N THR A 51 10.84 15.59 -13.90
CA THR A 51 11.49 14.63 -14.80
C THR A 51 10.94 13.22 -14.61
N HIS A 52 11.17 12.34 -15.59
CA HIS A 52 10.81 10.93 -15.47
C HIS A 52 11.45 10.29 -14.22
N SER A 53 12.74 10.54 -14.00
CA SER A 53 13.48 10.00 -12.86
C SER A 53 12.94 10.49 -11.51
N ALA A 54 12.53 11.76 -11.42
CA ALA A 54 11.92 12.29 -10.21
C ALA A 54 10.55 11.66 -9.91
N ARG A 55 9.74 11.38 -10.94
CA ARG A 55 8.47 10.63 -10.76
C ARG A 55 8.69 9.20 -10.29
N GLU A 56 9.70 8.53 -10.83
CA GLU A 56 10.03 7.16 -10.44
C GLU A 56 10.57 7.09 -9.02
N SER A 57 11.49 7.99 -8.65
CA SER A 57 11.99 8.11 -7.28
C SER A 57 10.87 8.42 -6.28
N TRP A 58 9.95 9.32 -6.64
CA TRP A 58 8.79 9.62 -5.81
C TRP A 58 7.90 8.40 -5.62
N ARG A 59 7.61 7.63 -6.68
CA ARG A 59 6.82 6.39 -6.57
C ARG A 59 7.48 5.37 -5.64
N GLY A 60 8.80 5.20 -5.72
CA GLY A 60 9.55 4.32 -4.83
C GLY A 60 9.42 4.74 -3.37
N LYS A 61 9.70 6.02 -3.09
CA LYS A 61 9.56 6.59 -1.73
C LYS A 61 8.14 6.52 -1.19
N TRP A 62 7.15 6.75 -2.04
CA TRP A 62 5.74 6.61 -1.68
C TRP A 62 5.41 5.16 -1.30
N ALA A 63 5.82 4.18 -2.12
CA ALA A 63 5.55 2.77 -1.86
C ALA A 63 6.22 2.30 -0.56
N GLU A 64 7.48 2.69 -0.33
CA GLU A 64 8.20 2.39 0.90
C GLU A 64 7.49 2.97 2.14
N LYS A 65 6.99 4.21 2.05
CA LYS A 65 6.23 4.83 3.14
C LYS A 65 4.91 4.09 3.41
N VAL A 66 4.19 3.66 2.38
CA VAL A 66 2.93 2.92 2.52
C VAL A 66 3.18 1.53 3.10
N PHE A 67 4.14 0.79 2.55
CA PHE A 67 4.45 -0.57 3.00
C PHE A 67 5.01 -0.59 4.42
N SER A 68 5.81 0.39 4.82
CA SER A 68 6.30 0.48 6.21
C SER A 68 5.17 0.65 7.25
N GLN A 69 4.03 1.21 6.87
CA GLN A 69 2.86 1.35 7.77
C GLN A 69 2.02 0.06 7.84
N LEU A 70 1.95 -0.71 6.75
CA LEU A 70 1.04 -1.85 6.62
C LEU A 70 1.69 -3.20 6.93
N THR A 71 2.95 -3.39 6.55
CA THR A 71 3.69 -4.65 6.76
C THR A 71 3.79 -5.07 8.23
N PRO A 72 3.95 -4.15 9.22
CA PRO A 72 4.00 -4.55 10.63
C PRO A 72 2.66 -5.08 11.17
N LEU A 73 1.56 -4.84 10.47
CA LEU A 73 0.20 -5.12 10.93
C LEU A 73 -0.42 -6.35 10.27
N LEU A 74 0.15 -6.82 9.16
CA LEU A 74 -0.31 -7.97 8.36
C LEU A 74 0.54 -9.20 8.63
#